data_AF-A0A1F3SM16-F1
#
_entry.id   AF-A0A1F3SM16-F1
#
_cell.length_a   1.000
_cell.length_b   1.000
_cell.length_c   1.000
_cell.angle_alpha   90.00
_cell.angle_beta   90.00
_cell.angle_gamma   90.00
#
_symmetry.space_group_name_H-M   'P 1'
#
loop_
_entity.id
_entity.type
_entity.pdbx_description
1 polymer ?
#
loop_
_entity_poly.entity_id
_entity_poly.type
_entity_poly.pdbx_seq_one_letter_code
_entity_poly.pdbx_strand_id
1 'polypeptide(L)'
;MVKFPQRESFFILGPRQTGKSTLVRTRLEEKKYFEINLIEDSLLKKYSQDPDQLIKDVEFQIEEEKVKHIFIDKIQKIPQLLNPIQAMIDKHKVQFIHSGPSARKLIRMHGNLLGGRAIMINLFPL
;
A
#
# COMPACT_ATOMS: atom_id res chain seq x y z
N MET A 1 -21.64 2.30 -3.07
CA MET A 1 -20.42 1.94 -3.83
C MET A 1 -19.24 2.75 -3.27
N VAL A 2 -18.12 2.11 -2.93
CA VAL A 2 -16.94 2.79 -2.37
C VAL A 2 -16.29 3.65 -3.46
N LYS A 3 -16.09 4.94 -3.20
CA LYS A 3 -15.41 5.84 -4.14
C LYS A 3 -13.91 5.84 -3.84
N PHE A 4 -13.10 5.51 -4.84
CA PHE A 4 -11.65 5.48 -4.72
C PHE A 4 -11.01 6.70 -5.41
N PRO A 5 -10.01 7.36 -4.78
CA PRO A 5 -9.27 8.48 -5.37
C PRO A 5 -8.62 8.09 -6.69
N GLN A 6 -8.60 8.97 -7.70
CA GLN A 6 -8.05 8.62 -9.01
C GLN A 6 -6.53 8.77 -9.09
N ARG A 7 -5.95 9.71 -8.31
CA ARG A 7 -4.52 10.04 -8.39
C ARG A 7 -3.82 9.93 -7.04
N GLU A 8 -4.51 10.28 -5.97
CA GLU A 8 -3.97 10.35 -4.63
C GLU A 8 -3.70 8.95 -4.08
N SER A 9 -2.58 8.77 -3.41
CA SER A 9 -2.31 7.56 -2.64
C SER A 9 -3.38 7.39 -1.55
N PHE A 10 -3.70 6.15 -1.19
CA PHE A 10 -4.73 5.91 -0.18
C PHE A 10 -4.54 4.61 0.60
N PHE A 11 -5.06 4.62 1.81
CA PHE A 11 -5.28 3.42 2.62
C PHE A 11 -6.71 2.93 2.44
N ILE A 12 -6.88 1.65 2.15
CA ILE A 12 -8.14 0.93 2.32
C ILE A 12 -8.10 0.15 3.63
N LEU A 13 -8.96 0.51 4.56
CA LEU A 13 -8.94 0.08 5.95
C LEU A 13 -10.24 -0.64 6.28
N GLY A 14 -10.22 -1.63 7.16
CA GLY A 14 -11.43 -2.28 7.64
C GLY A 14 -11.16 -3.69 8.20
N PRO A 15 -12.16 -4.30 8.88
CA PRO A 15 -12.04 -5.61 9.51
C PRO A 15 -11.56 -6.73 8.56
N ARG A 16 -11.16 -7.88 9.11
CA ARG A 16 -10.87 -9.05 8.27
C ARG A 16 -12.11 -9.43 7.44
N GLN A 17 -11.90 -10.08 6.30
CA GLN A 17 -12.95 -10.59 5.41
C GLN A 17 -13.86 -9.53 4.74
N THR A 18 -13.53 -8.23 4.80
CA THR A 18 -14.28 -7.17 4.08
C THR A 18 -13.92 -7.00 2.60
N GLY A 19 -13.22 -7.96 1.98
CA GLY A 19 -12.90 -7.90 0.55
C GLY A 19 -11.93 -6.80 0.09
N LYS A 20 -11.20 -6.13 1.01
CA LYS A 20 -10.27 -5.02 0.68
C LYS A 20 -9.35 -5.30 -0.50
N SER A 21 -8.59 -6.39 -0.44
CA SER A 21 -7.61 -6.74 -1.47
C SER A 21 -8.30 -7.06 -2.79
N THR A 22 -9.43 -7.78 -2.74
CA THR A 22 -10.27 -8.05 -3.92
C THR A 22 -10.75 -6.76 -4.58
N LEU A 23 -11.29 -5.81 -3.80
CA LEU A 23 -11.76 -4.52 -4.33
C LEU A 23 -10.63 -3.71 -4.99
N VAL A 24 -9.43 -3.72 -4.40
CA VAL A 24 -8.27 -3.05 -5.02
C VAL A 24 -7.86 -3.75 -6.30
N ARG A 25 -7.75 -5.08 -6.32
CA ARG A 25 -7.37 -5.84 -7.52
C ARG A 25 -8.38 -5.65 -8.65
N THR A 26 -9.69 -5.74 -8.37
CA THR A 26 -10.75 -5.48 -9.36
C THR A 26 -10.64 -4.05 -9.91
N ARG A 27 -10.34 -3.06 -9.07
CA ARG A 27 -10.13 -1.68 -9.53
C ARG A 27 -8.88 -1.54 -10.43
N LEU A 28 -7.87 -2.38 -10.24
CA LEU A 28 -6.60 -2.32 -10.95
C LEU A 28 -6.53 -3.33 -12.12
N GLU A 29 -7.57 -4.12 -12.36
CA GLU A 29 -7.57 -5.23 -13.33
C GLU A 29 -7.17 -4.79 -14.75
N GLU A 30 -7.63 -3.62 -15.18
CA GLU A 30 -7.29 -3.03 -16.49
C GLU A 30 -6.07 -2.10 -16.45
N LYS A 31 -5.33 -2.07 -15.34
CA LYS A 31 -4.19 -1.16 -15.13
C LYS A 31 -2.91 -1.96 -14.95
N LYS A 32 -1.79 -1.38 -15.37
CA LYS A 32 -0.47 -1.93 -14.98
C LYS A 32 -0.19 -1.54 -13.53
N TYR A 33 -0.07 -2.55 -12.66
CA TYR A 33 0.22 -2.38 -11.24
C TYR A 33 1.26 -3.39 -10.75
N PHE A 34 1.98 -3.01 -9.69
CA PHE A 34 2.87 -3.91 -8.95
C PHE A 34 2.25 -4.20 -7.60
N GLU A 35 2.06 -5.48 -7.28
CA GLU A 35 1.50 -5.92 -6.00
C GLU A 35 2.57 -6.50 -5.09
N ILE A 36 2.52 -6.09 -3.83
CA ILE A 36 3.34 -6.61 -2.74
C ILE A 36 2.41 -7.10 -1.64
N ASN A 37 2.30 -8.41 -1.51
CA ASN A 37 1.47 -9.02 -0.49
C ASN A 37 2.32 -9.45 0.71
N LEU A 38 2.29 -8.66 1.80
CA LEU A 38 3.09 -8.92 3.00
C LEU A 38 2.55 -10.08 3.88
N ILE A 39 1.61 -10.88 3.37
CA ILE A 39 1.31 -12.20 3.92
C ILE A 39 2.30 -13.24 3.43
N GLU A 40 2.86 -13.06 2.23
CA GLU A 40 3.80 -14.00 1.64
C GLU A 40 5.12 -13.97 2.40
N ASP A 41 5.51 -15.10 2.96
CA ASP A 41 6.68 -15.20 3.85
C ASP A 41 7.99 -14.76 3.17
N SER A 42 8.13 -15.00 1.86
CA SER A 42 9.30 -14.57 1.08
C SER A 42 9.41 -13.05 1.03
N LEU A 43 8.33 -12.36 0.67
CA LEU A 43 8.26 -10.89 0.62
C LEU A 43 8.36 -10.29 2.02
N LEU A 44 7.67 -10.88 3.00
CA LEU A 44 7.73 -10.46 4.38
C LEU A 44 9.17 -10.50 4.91
N LYS A 45 9.87 -11.62 4.72
CA LYS A 45 11.27 -11.77 5.13
C LYS A 45 12.17 -10.78 4.40
N LYS A 46 12.04 -10.70 3.06
CA LYS A 46 12.82 -9.79 2.20
C LYS A 46 12.77 -8.35 2.71
N TYR A 47 11.57 -7.80 2.86
CA TYR A 47 11.40 -6.39 3.24
C TYR A 47 11.52 -6.13 4.75
N SER A 48 11.43 -7.16 5.58
CA SER A 48 11.70 -7.01 7.02
C SER A 48 13.20 -6.95 7.31
N GLN A 49 14.01 -7.67 6.52
CA GLN A 49 15.47 -7.65 6.63
C GLN A 49 16.07 -6.36 6.09
N ASP A 50 15.61 -5.92 4.92
CA ASP A 50 16.05 -4.68 4.29
C ASP A 50 14.85 -3.90 3.73
N PRO A 51 14.31 -2.92 4.49
CA PRO A 51 13.26 -2.03 4.02
C PRO A 51 13.63 -1.25 2.75
N ASP A 52 14.90 -0.94 2.51
CA ASP A 52 15.33 -0.18 1.33
C ASP A 52 15.26 -1.03 0.06
N GLN A 53 15.21 -2.35 0.20
CA GLN A 53 14.93 -3.24 -0.93
C GLN A 53 13.56 -2.95 -1.55
N LEU A 54 12.58 -2.46 -0.77
CA LEU A 54 11.30 -2.00 -1.31
C LEU A 54 11.50 -0.87 -2.31
N ILE A 55 12.38 0.09 -2.00
CA ILE A 55 12.64 1.24 -2.87
C ILE A 55 13.18 0.74 -4.21
N LYS A 56 14.21 -0.10 -4.19
CA LYS A 56 14.83 -0.66 -5.40
C LYS A 56 13.83 -1.41 -6.27
N ASP A 57 13.02 -2.28 -5.65
CA ASP A 57 12.03 -3.07 -6.37
C ASP A 57 10.95 -2.18 -6.99
N VAL A 58 10.47 -1.16 -6.26
CA VAL A 58 9.45 -0.23 -6.75
C VAL A 58 10.02 0.67 -7.85
N GLU A 59 11.23 1.21 -7.69
CA GLU A 59 11.89 2.04 -8.70
C GLU A 59 12.07 1.27 -10.01
N PHE A 60 12.54 0.02 -9.96
CA PHE A 60 12.61 -0.84 -11.13
C PHE A 60 11.25 -0.97 -11.84
N GLN A 61 10.17 -1.21 -11.09
CA GLN A 61 8.83 -1.33 -11.65
C GLN A 61 8.33 -0.02 -12.28
N ILE A 62 8.71 1.12 -11.71
CA ILE A 62 8.35 2.44 -12.23
C ILE A 62 9.14 2.77 -13.50
N GLU A 63 10.43 2.48 -13.50
CA GLU A 63 11.37 2.92 -14.53
C GLU A 63 11.38 1.98 -15.73
N GLU A 64 11.48 0.68 -15.51
CA GLU A 64 11.55 -0.32 -16.58
C GLU A 64 10.15 -0.71 -17.03
N GLU A 65 9.29 -1.06 -16.07
CA GLU A 65 7.95 -1.57 -16.36
C GLU A 65 6.90 -0.45 -16.52
N LYS A 66 7.27 0.81 -16.30
CA LYS A 66 6.36 1.97 -16.42
C LYS A 66 5.11 1.84 -15.54
N VAL A 67 5.19 1.11 -14.43
CA VAL A 67 4.08 0.94 -13.48
C VAL A 67 3.71 2.29 -12.87
N LYS A 68 2.40 2.54 -12.72
CA LYS A 68 1.85 3.76 -12.10
C LYS A 68 1.06 3.53 -10.83
N HIS A 69 0.82 2.26 -10.47
CA HIS A 69 0.05 1.88 -9.30
C HIS A 69 0.83 0.83 -8.51
N ILE A 70 1.11 1.11 -7.24
CA ILE A 70 1.80 0.19 -6.35
C ILE A 70 0.82 -0.20 -5.25
N PHE A 71 0.47 -1.49 -5.19
CA PHE A 71 -0.42 -2.01 -4.15
C PHE A 71 0.36 -2.79 -3.11
N ILE A 72 0.32 -2.32 -1.86
CA ILE A 72 0.96 -2.99 -0.72
C ILE A 72 -0.14 -3.54 0.19
N ASP A 73 -0.36 -4.85 0.11
CA ASP A 73 -1.34 -5.55 0.94
C ASP A 73 -0.77 -5.83 2.33
N LYS A 74 -1.61 -5.63 3.35
CA LYS A 74 -1.31 -5.87 4.77
C LYS A 74 -0.11 -5.08 5.31
N ILE A 75 -0.05 -3.77 5.03
CA ILE A 75 1.05 -2.90 5.50
C ILE A 75 1.31 -2.96 7.01
N GLN A 76 0.32 -3.34 7.83
CA GLN A 76 0.52 -3.57 9.28
C GLN A 76 1.53 -4.69 9.60
N LYS A 77 1.89 -5.52 8.63
CA LYS A 77 2.89 -6.58 8.79
C LYS A 77 4.31 -6.02 8.91
N ILE A 78 4.60 -4.94 8.17
CA ILE A 78 5.86 -4.21 8.25
C ILE A 78 5.56 -2.70 8.21
N PRO A 79 5.04 -2.13 9.30
CA PRO A 79 4.65 -0.71 9.33
C PRO A 79 5.82 0.23 9.05
N GLN A 80 7.06 -0.17 9.34
CA GLN A 80 8.25 0.65 9.05
C GLN A 80 8.45 0.96 7.56
N LEU A 81 7.83 0.19 6.64
CA LEU A 81 7.84 0.50 5.21
C LEU A 81 7.14 1.82 4.87
N LEU A 82 6.33 2.38 5.78
CA LEU A 82 5.71 3.69 5.56
C LEU A 82 6.74 4.81 5.39
N ASN A 83 7.94 4.72 5.98
CA ASN A 83 9.01 5.68 5.79
C ASN A 83 9.56 5.70 4.35
N PRO A 84 10.05 4.58 3.78
CA PRO A 84 10.50 4.55 2.39
C PRO A 84 9.35 4.82 1.40
N ILE A 85 8.12 4.36 1.70
CA ILE A 85 6.93 4.68 0.88
C ILE A 85 6.70 6.18 0.81
N GLN A 86 6.81 6.90 1.93
CA GLN A 86 6.67 8.34 1.95
C GLN A 86 7.69 9.02 1.02
N ALA A 87 8.96 8.63 1.10
CA ALA A 87 10.00 9.16 0.21
C ALA A 87 9.66 8.89 -1.28
N MET A 88 9.15 7.70 -1.59
CA MET A 88 8.76 7.36 -2.96
C MET A 88 7.52 8.12 -3.45
N ILE A 89 6.53 8.39 -2.60
CA ILE A 89 5.37 9.22 -2.95
C ILE A 89 5.82 10.63 -3.32
N ASP A 90 6.76 11.19 -2.56
CA ASP A 90 7.27 12.55 -2.78
C ASP A 90 8.14 12.63 -4.06
N LYS A 91 8.87 11.55 -4.37
CA LYS A 91 9.77 11.48 -5.53
C LYS A 91 9.07 11.13 -6.85
N HIS A 92 8.06 10.27 -6.82
CA HIS A 92 7.47 9.68 -8.02
C HIS A 92 6.00 10.02 -8.19
N LYS A 93 5.59 10.30 -9.44
CA LYS A 93 4.17 10.48 -9.81
C LYS A 93 3.43 9.14 -9.96
N VAL A 94 3.36 8.37 -8.87
CA VAL A 94 2.70 7.05 -8.84
C VAL A 94 1.73 6.96 -7.66
N GLN A 95 0.65 6.21 -7.83
CA GLN A 95 -0.36 6.01 -6.80
C GLN A 95 0.02 4.81 -5.91
N PHE A 96 0.27 5.07 -4.63
CA PHE A 96 0.43 4.02 -3.64
C PHE A 96 -0.91 3.66 -2.99
N ILE A 97 -1.22 2.38 -2.96
CA ILE A 97 -2.44 1.83 -2.39
C ILE A 97 -2.03 0.88 -1.27
N HIS A 98 -2.62 1.06 -0.09
CA HIS A 98 -2.27 0.25 1.08
C HIS A 98 -3.50 -0.41 1.66
N SER A 99 -3.42 -1.70 1.98
CA SER A 99 -4.48 -2.40 2.71
C SER A 99 -4.09 -2.60 4.16
N GLY A 100 -5.04 -2.37 5.08
CA GLY A 100 -4.82 -2.53 6.51
C GLY A 100 -6.10 -2.79 7.31
N PRO A 101 -5.99 -3.12 8.62
CA PRO A 101 -7.13 -3.41 9.47
C PRO A 101 -7.85 -2.15 9.95
N SER A 102 -7.10 -1.16 10.44
CA SER A 102 -7.63 0.14 10.87
C SER A 102 -6.51 1.17 10.97
N ALA A 103 -6.85 2.45 10.78
CA ALA A 103 -5.92 3.55 10.93
C ALA A 103 -5.31 3.56 12.34
N ARG A 104 -6.16 3.41 13.37
CA ARG A 104 -5.75 3.36 14.77
C ARG A 104 -4.69 2.28 15.02
N LYS A 105 -4.85 1.09 14.45
CA LYS A 105 -3.87 0.01 14.63
C LYS A 105 -2.53 0.35 13.96
N LEU A 106 -2.56 0.90 12.76
CA LEU A 106 -1.34 1.31 12.05
C LEU A 106 -0.61 2.46 12.76
N ILE A 107 -1.34 3.49 13.21
CA ILE A 107 -0.79 4.61 13.98
C ILE A 107 -0.14 4.11 15.26
N ARG A 108 -0.77 3.18 15.99
CA ARG A 108 -0.16 2.60 17.20
C ARG A 108 1.15 1.86 16.90
N MET A 109 1.32 1.33 15.69
CA MET A 109 2.50 0.54 15.32
C MET A 109 3.62 1.38 14.69
N HIS A 110 3.32 2.55 14.10
CA HIS A 110 4.29 3.37 13.36
C HIS A 110 4.32 4.85 13.74
N GLY A 111 3.42 5.31 14.62
CA GLY A 111 3.33 6.70 15.06
C GLY A 111 2.49 7.60 14.15
N ASN A 112 2.62 7.51 12.82
CA ASN A 112 1.82 8.28 11.87
C ASN A 112 1.43 7.50 10.61
N LEU A 113 0.53 8.06 9.80
CA LEU A 113 0.12 7.49 8.50
C LEU A 113 0.54 8.44 7.37
N LEU A 114 1.75 8.23 6.84
CA LEU A 114 2.31 8.99 5.71
C LEU A 114 2.11 10.51 5.82
N GLY A 115 2.04 11.06 7.03
CA GLY A 115 1.80 12.49 7.32
C GLY A 115 0.79 13.21 6.40
N GLY A 116 -0.33 12.57 6.04
CA GLY A 116 -1.38 13.19 5.21
C GLY A 116 -1.21 13.04 3.69
N ARG A 117 -0.13 12.41 3.21
CA ARG A 117 0.10 12.10 1.78
C ARG A 117 -0.82 11.02 1.21
N ALA A 118 -1.63 10.37 2.06
CA ALA A 118 -2.57 9.35 1.64
C ALA A 118 -3.93 9.52 2.30
N ILE A 119 -4.97 9.37 1.49
CA ILE A 119 -6.37 9.44 1.92
C ILE A 119 -6.74 8.14 2.66
N MET A 120 -7.59 8.22 3.67
CA MET A 120 -8.12 7.03 4.35
C MET A 120 -9.52 6.67 3.86
N ILE A 121 -9.70 5.42 3.44
CA ILE A 121 -10.99 4.85 3.03
C ILE A 121 -11.31 3.71 3.98
N ASN A 122 -12.43 3.81 4.70
CA ASN A 122 -12.87 2.75 5.59
C ASN A 122 -13.95 1.89 4.92
N LEU A 123 -13.74 0.57 4.96
CA LEU A 123 -14.73 -0.45 4.67
C LEU A 123 -15.33 -0.93 5.98
N PHE A 124 -16.63 -0.72 6.12
CA PHE A 124 -17.40 -1.23 7.22
C PHE A 124 -17.90 -2.65 6.88
N PRO A 125 -17.98 -3.55 7.88
CA PRO A 125 -18.66 -4.82 7.68
C PRO A 125 -20.12 -4.55 7.31
N LEU A 126 -20.64 -5.36 6.38
CA LEU A 126 -22.06 -5.41 6.05
C LEU A 126 -22.83 -6.15 7.15
#